data_AF-Q91459-F1
#
_entry.id   AF-Q91459-F1
#
_cell.length_a   1.000
_cell.length_b   1.000
_cell.length_c   1.000
_cell.angle_alpha   90.00
_cell.angle_beta   90.00
_cell.angle_gamma   90.00
#
_symmetry.space_group_name_H-M   'P 1'
#
loop_
_entity.id
_entity.type
_entity.pdbx_description
1 polymer ?
#
loop_
_entity_poly.entity_id
_entity_poly.type
_entity_poly.pdbx_seq_one_letter_code
_entity_poly.pdbx_strand_id
1 'polypeptide(L)'
;MDRVVLLLSVLSLGVSSQPITDSQHLFSIAVSRIQNLHLLAQRLFSNFESTLQTEDQRQLNKIFLQDFCNSDYIISPIDKHETQRSSVLKLLSISYRLVESWEFSSRFLSGGSALRNQISPRLSELKTGIQLLITVETYLTVAKCRLSPEANCTL
;
A
#
# COMPACT_ATOMS: atom_id res chain seq x y z
N MET A 1 -30.81 -2.05 -44.10
CA MET A 1 -29.98 -2.78 -43.11
C MET A 1 -28.86 -1.91 -42.56
N ASP A 2 -28.67 -0.69 -43.07
CA ASP A 2 -27.51 0.16 -42.76
C ASP A 2 -27.56 0.86 -41.40
N ARG A 3 -28.76 1.09 -40.85
CA ARG A 3 -28.93 1.72 -39.54
C ARG A 3 -28.56 0.81 -38.36
N VAL A 4 -28.69 -0.50 -38.53
CA VAL A 4 -28.33 -1.49 -37.50
C VAL A 4 -26.81 -1.69 -37.44
N VAL A 5 -26.15 -1.64 -38.61
CA VAL A 5 -24.68 -1.72 -38.70
C VAL A 5 -24.01 -0.48 -38.11
N LEU A 6 -24.60 0.71 -38.29
CA LEU A 6 -24.13 1.95 -37.66
C LEU A 6 -24.30 1.98 -36.14
N LEU A 7 -25.36 1.36 -35.60
CA LEU A 7 -25.55 1.27 -34.15
C LEU A 7 -24.59 0.25 -33.51
N LEU A 8 -24.28 -0.84 -34.21
CA LEU A 8 -23.30 -1.83 -33.78
C LEU A 8 -21.86 -1.29 -33.82
N SER A 9 -21.52 -0.49 -34.82
CA SER A 9 -20.18 0.11 -34.93
C SER A 9 -19.91 1.18 -33.84
N VAL A 10 -20.93 1.96 -33.46
CA VAL A 10 -20.83 2.95 -32.37
C VAL A 10 -20.71 2.28 -30.99
N LEU A 11 -21.36 1.13 -30.78
CA LEU A 11 -21.22 0.36 -29.54
C LEU A 11 -19.83 -0.32 -29.41
N SER A 12 -19.19 -0.68 -30.53
CA SER A 12 -17.84 -1.27 -30.53
C SER A 12 -16.69 -0.26 -30.40
N LEU A 13 -16.94 1.03 -30.62
CA LEU A 13 -15.92 2.10 -30.52
C LEU A 13 -15.78 2.68 -29.10
N GLY A 14 -16.64 2.28 -28.15
CA GLY A 14 -16.62 2.75 -26.76
C GLY A 14 -15.80 1.90 -25.79
N VAL A 15 -15.13 0.84 -26.26
CA VAL A 15 -14.37 -0.09 -25.40
C VAL A 15 -12.94 -0.21 -25.91
N SER A 16 -12.18 0.87 -25.79
CA SER A 16 -10.73 0.77 -25.86
C SER A 16 -10.10 1.94 -25.10
N SER A 17 -9.12 1.59 -24.26
CA SER A 17 -8.12 2.45 -23.60
C SER A 17 -8.45 3.19 -22.28
N GLN A 18 -9.13 2.57 -21.30
CA GLN A 18 -9.20 3.15 -19.93
C GLN A 18 -8.86 2.28 -18.69
N PRO A 19 -8.61 0.95 -18.72
CA PRO A 19 -8.27 0.24 -17.46
C PRO A 19 -6.84 0.52 -16.96
N ILE A 20 -5.90 0.82 -17.86
CA ILE A 20 -4.47 0.86 -17.55
C ILE A 20 -4.10 2.18 -16.84
N THR A 21 -4.73 3.28 -17.20
CA THR A 21 -4.47 4.63 -16.66
C THR A 21 -4.98 4.78 -15.22
N ASP A 22 -6.12 4.18 -14.88
CA ASP A 22 -6.72 4.28 -13.55
C ASP A 22 -5.91 3.52 -12.49
N SER A 23 -5.41 2.32 -12.82
CA SER A 23 -4.58 1.54 -11.88
C SER A 23 -3.28 2.25 -11.53
N GLN A 24 -2.57 2.79 -12.54
CA GLN A 24 -1.33 3.55 -12.35
C GLN A 24 -1.56 4.82 -11.51
N HIS A 25 -2.69 5.50 -11.72
CA HIS A 25 -3.08 6.64 -10.91
C HIS A 25 -3.32 6.27 -9.44
N LEU A 26 -4.02 5.16 -9.18
CA LEU A 26 -4.24 4.65 -7.82
C LEU A 26 -2.92 4.26 -7.12
N PHE A 27 -1.98 3.65 -7.85
CA PHE A 27 -0.64 3.37 -7.34
C PHE A 27 0.11 4.66 -6.97
N SER A 28 0.07 5.68 -7.83
CA SER A 28 0.71 6.98 -7.56
C SER A 28 0.15 7.64 -6.31
N ILE A 29 -1.17 7.61 -6.12
CA ILE A 29 -1.83 8.11 -4.90
C ILE A 29 -1.35 7.33 -3.67
N ALA A 30 -1.29 6.00 -3.73
CA ALA A 30 -0.83 5.17 -2.62
C ALA A 30 0.63 5.47 -2.25
N VAL A 31 1.51 5.62 -3.25
CA VAL A 31 2.92 6.00 -3.07
C VAL A 31 3.05 7.38 -2.41
N SER A 32 2.31 8.37 -2.88
CA SER A 32 2.32 9.71 -2.28
C SER A 32 1.84 9.66 -0.82
N ARG A 33 0.79 8.89 -0.51
CA ARG A 33 0.26 8.74 0.85
C ARG A 33 1.25 8.08 1.79
N ILE A 34 1.93 7.00 1.36
CA ILE A 34 2.91 6.32 2.22
C ILE A 34 4.16 7.18 2.45
N GLN A 35 4.61 7.93 1.43
CA GLN A 35 5.71 8.90 1.58
C GLN A 35 5.36 9.99 2.61
N ASN A 36 4.16 10.56 2.51
CA ASN A 36 3.69 11.55 3.48
C ASN A 36 3.61 10.98 4.90
N LEU A 37 3.16 9.73 5.04
CA LEU A 37 3.09 9.06 6.33
C LEU A 37 4.49 8.78 6.91
N HIS A 38 5.44 8.38 6.08
CA HIS A 38 6.84 8.19 6.48
C HIS A 38 7.46 9.50 7.00
N LEU A 39 7.29 10.60 6.27
CA LEU A 39 7.79 11.92 6.69
C LEU A 39 7.15 12.38 8.00
N LEU A 40 5.86 12.08 8.20
CA LEU A 40 5.14 12.36 9.44
C LEU A 40 5.72 11.56 10.61
N ALA A 41 5.95 10.25 10.43
CA ALA A 41 6.54 9.39 11.43
C ALA A 41 7.97 9.83 11.79
N GLN A 42 8.80 10.17 10.79
CA GLN A 42 10.15 10.68 10.99
C GLN A 42 10.15 11.98 11.81
N ARG A 43 9.23 12.91 11.50
CA ARG A 43 9.10 14.17 12.27
C ARG A 43 8.68 13.91 13.71
N LEU A 44 7.70 13.03 13.94
CA LEU A 44 7.27 12.67 15.29
C LEU A 44 8.40 12.03 16.09
N PHE A 45 9.16 11.13 15.46
CA PHE A 45 10.30 10.48 16.07
C PHE A 45 11.41 11.47 16.42
N SER A 46 11.81 12.33 15.48
CA SER A 46 12.83 13.36 15.71
C SER A 46 12.42 14.36 16.81
N ASN A 47 11.15 14.79 16.81
CA ASN A 47 10.62 15.65 17.87
C ASN A 47 10.69 14.96 19.23
N PHE A 48 10.30 13.68 19.31
CA PHE A 48 10.45 12.89 20.52
C PHE A 48 11.92 12.79 20.95
N GLU A 49 12.82 12.41 20.04
CA GLU A 49 14.25 12.25 20.30
C GLU A 49 14.90 13.51 20.87
N SER A 50 14.55 14.67 20.31
CA SER A 50 15.05 15.97 20.75
C SER A 50 14.58 16.40 22.16
N THR A 51 13.49 15.81 22.66
CA THR A 51 12.97 16.11 24.01
C THR A 51 13.57 15.25 25.11
N LEU A 52 14.34 14.22 24.75
CA LEU A 52 14.91 13.26 25.70
C LEU A 52 16.17 13.80 26.36
N GLN A 53 16.34 13.44 27.63
CA GLN A 53 17.61 13.63 28.31
C GLN A 53 18.64 12.57 27.85
N THR A 54 19.92 12.82 28.07
CA THR A 54 21.02 11.99 27.55
C THR A 54 20.97 10.52 28.03
N GLU A 55 20.43 10.28 29.22
CA GLU A 55 20.26 8.92 29.76
C GLU A 55 19.06 8.19 29.13
N ASP A 56 17.96 8.90 28.87
CA ASP A 56 16.79 8.36 28.16
C ASP A 56 17.14 8.02 26.70
N GLN A 57 18.00 8.83 26.06
CA GLN A 57 18.55 8.51 24.74
C GLN A 57 19.35 7.20 24.75
N ARG A 58 20.16 6.96 25.79
CA ARG A 58 20.89 5.69 25.95
C ARG A 58 19.94 4.51 26.12
N GLN A 59 18.82 4.69 26.84
CA GLN A 59 17.80 3.65 26.97
C GLN A 59 17.04 3.41 25.66
N LEU A 60 16.70 4.44 24.90
CA LEU A 60 16.10 4.28 23.58
C LEU A 60 17.02 3.56 22.60
N ASN A 61 18.30 3.89 22.59
CA ASN A 61 19.28 3.15 21.79
C ASN A 61 19.32 1.67 22.19
N LYS A 62 19.15 1.34 23.48
CA LYS A 62 19.03 -0.07 23.92
C LYS A 62 17.73 -0.73 23.43
N ILE A 63 16.61 0.00 23.38
CA ILE A 63 15.33 -0.51 22.83
C ILE A 63 15.47 -0.79 21.33
N PHE A 64 16.13 0.10 20.58
CA PHE A 64 16.44 -0.13 19.16
C PHE A 64 17.37 -1.33 18.95
N LEU A 65 18.30 -1.58 19.86
CA LEU A 65 19.15 -2.78 19.84
C LEU A 65 18.39 -4.06 20.23
N GLN A 66 17.15 -3.95 20.70
CA GLN A 66 16.32 -5.08 21.14
C GLN A 66 15.26 -5.48 20.10
N ASP A 67 15.35 -4.93 18.88
CA ASP A 67 14.67 -5.36 17.63
C ASP A 67 13.25 -5.92 17.81
N PHE A 68 12.30 -5.07 18.23
CA PHE A 68 10.88 -5.44 18.15
C PHE A 68 10.06 -4.38 17.44
N CYS A 69 9.80 -4.60 16.16
CA CYS A 69 8.79 -3.89 15.40
C CYS A 69 7.50 -4.71 15.34
N ASN A 70 6.35 -4.02 15.31
CA ASN A 70 5.03 -4.65 15.14
C ASN A 70 4.92 -5.49 13.86
N SER A 71 5.84 -5.33 12.92
CA SER A 71 5.87 -5.99 11.62
C SER A 71 6.90 -7.12 11.50
N ASP A 72 7.67 -7.46 12.53
CA ASP A 72 8.82 -8.38 12.40
C ASP A 72 8.42 -9.81 11.98
N TYR A 73 7.18 -10.21 12.25
CA TYR A 73 6.66 -11.51 11.81
C TYR A 73 6.24 -11.53 10.33
N ILE A 74 6.26 -10.38 9.63
CA ILE A 74 5.84 -10.27 8.23
C ILE A 74 7.06 -10.44 7.33
N ILE A 75 7.12 -11.56 6.62
CA ILE A 75 8.17 -11.83 5.63
C ILE A 75 7.95 -10.92 4.42
N SER A 76 8.83 -9.93 4.25
CA SER A 76 8.87 -9.03 3.10
C SER A 76 10.12 -9.26 2.26
N PRO A 77 10.10 -8.92 0.96
CA PRO A 77 11.32 -8.93 0.14
C PRO A 77 12.36 -8.00 0.75
N ILE A 78 13.58 -8.50 0.93
CA ILE A 78 14.67 -7.74 1.56
C ILE A 78 15.49 -6.94 0.55
N ASP A 79 15.35 -7.25 -0.74
CA ASP A 79 16.08 -6.58 -1.80
C ASP A 79 15.28 -6.41 -3.09
N LYS A 80 15.92 -5.72 -4.05
CA LYS A 80 15.35 -5.43 -5.37
C LYS A 80 15.06 -6.70 -6.16
N HIS A 81 15.92 -7.71 -6.08
CA HIS A 81 15.79 -8.94 -6.86
C HIS A 81 14.58 -9.75 -6.38
N GLU A 82 14.41 -9.94 -5.07
CA GLU A 82 13.24 -10.60 -4.49
C GLU A 82 11.94 -9.83 -4.76
N THR A 83 12.01 -8.50 -4.74
CA THR A 83 10.87 -7.63 -5.08
C THR A 83 10.45 -7.85 -6.54
N GLN A 84 11.40 -7.81 -7.48
CA GLN A 84 11.13 -8.01 -8.91
C GLN A 84 10.62 -9.42 -9.24
N ARG A 85 11.00 -10.43 -8.45
CA ARG A 85 10.53 -11.81 -8.60
C ARG A 85 9.11 -12.02 -8.07
N SER A 86 8.62 -11.14 -7.20
CA SER A 86 7.30 -11.27 -6.58
C SER A 86 6.19 -10.72 -7.48
N SER A 87 5.03 -11.39 -7.49
CA SER A 87 3.86 -10.86 -8.20
C SER A 87 3.36 -9.57 -7.53
N VAL A 88 2.72 -8.70 -8.32
CA VAL A 88 2.11 -7.46 -7.82
C VAL A 88 1.12 -7.75 -6.67
N LEU A 89 0.29 -8.79 -6.83
CA LEU A 89 -0.66 -9.20 -5.80
C LEU A 89 0.01 -9.62 -4.49
N LYS A 90 1.14 -10.35 -4.56
CA LYS A 90 1.93 -10.73 -3.38
C LYS A 90 2.49 -9.49 -2.68
N LEU A 91 3.07 -8.56 -3.44
CA LEU A 91 3.63 -7.31 -2.90
C LEU A 91 2.55 -6.43 -2.25
N LEU A 92 1.38 -6.31 -2.88
CA LEU A 92 0.23 -5.58 -2.33
C LEU A 92 -0.28 -6.24 -1.05
N SER A 93 -0.35 -7.57 -1.00
CA SER A 93 -0.78 -8.32 0.20
C SER A 93 0.19 -8.15 1.37
N ILE A 94 1.49 -8.17 1.10
CA ILE A 94 2.53 -7.88 2.11
C ILE A 94 2.38 -6.43 2.58
N SER A 95 2.23 -5.47 1.65
CA SER A 95 2.06 -4.05 1.96
C SER A 95 0.82 -3.80 2.83
N TYR A 96 -0.29 -4.47 2.55
CA TYR A 96 -1.50 -4.41 3.36
C TYR A 96 -1.24 -4.85 4.79
N ARG A 97 -0.61 -6.01 4.99
CA ARG A 97 -0.30 -6.55 6.33
C ARG A 97 0.65 -5.64 7.11
N LEU A 98 1.65 -5.06 6.45
CA LEU A 98 2.54 -4.07 7.06
C LEU A 98 1.74 -2.87 7.59
N VAL A 99 0.91 -2.26 6.74
CA VAL A 99 0.08 -1.11 7.14
C VAL A 99 -0.89 -1.49 8.25
N GLU A 100 -1.52 -2.66 8.19
CA GLU A 100 -2.45 -3.16 9.20
C GLU A 100 -1.78 -3.35 10.58
N SER A 101 -0.59 -3.95 10.63
CA SER A 101 0.15 -4.17 11.88
C SER A 101 0.43 -2.87 12.64
N TRP A 102 0.68 -1.78 11.91
CA TRP A 102 0.89 -0.46 12.46
C TRP A 102 -0.40 0.32 12.69
N GLU A 103 -1.43 0.12 11.86
CA GLU A 103 -2.75 0.76 12.04
C GLU A 103 -3.36 0.38 13.39
N PHE A 104 -3.36 -0.91 13.73
CA PHE A 104 -3.84 -1.39 15.01
C PHE A 104 -3.04 -0.80 16.18
N SER A 105 -1.71 -0.91 16.11
CA SER A 105 -0.79 -0.44 17.16
C SER A 105 -0.87 1.09 17.35
N SER A 106 -1.10 1.84 16.28
CA SER A 106 -1.19 3.30 16.32
C SER A 106 -2.37 3.84 17.13
N ARG A 107 -3.43 3.04 17.32
CA ARG A 107 -4.60 3.42 18.14
C ARG A 107 -4.25 3.56 19.61
N PHE A 108 -3.21 2.86 20.06
CA PHE A 108 -2.74 2.86 21.44
C PHE A 108 -1.65 3.90 21.68
N LEU A 109 -1.19 4.60 20.65
CA LEU A 109 -0.27 5.75 20.77
C LEU A 109 -1.01 6.94 21.37
N SER A 110 -1.40 6.85 22.64
CA SER A 110 -2.01 7.95 23.39
C SER A 110 -0.95 8.98 23.79
N GLY A 111 -1.14 10.27 23.45
CA GLY A 111 -0.27 11.35 23.92
C GLY A 111 -0.19 12.61 23.03
N GLY A 112 -0.91 13.65 23.45
CA GLY A 112 -0.44 15.04 23.52
C GLY A 112 -0.37 15.92 22.25
N SER A 113 -0.19 15.39 21.04
CA SER A 113 -0.05 16.24 19.85
C SER A 113 -1.08 15.95 18.76
N ALA A 114 -1.63 17.02 18.17
CA ALA A 114 -2.53 16.95 17.01
C ALA A 114 -1.87 16.23 15.81
N LEU A 115 -0.54 16.20 15.76
CA LEU A 115 0.24 15.51 14.73
C LEU A 115 0.22 13.99 14.91
N ARG A 116 0.29 13.49 16.14
CA ARG A 116 0.21 12.06 16.47
C ARG A 116 -1.17 11.48 16.14
N ASN A 117 -2.23 12.25 16.40
CA ASN A 117 -3.62 11.86 16.13
C ASN A 117 -3.91 11.64 14.63
N GLN A 118 -3.02 12.09 13.73
CA GLN A 118 -3.17 11.90 12.29
C GLN A 118 -2.63 10.55 11.79
N ILE A 119 -1.84 9.81 12.59
CA ILE A 119 -1.21 8.57 12.15
C ILE A 119 -2.25 7.49 11.87
N SER A 120 -3.12 7.19 12.84
CA SER A 120 -4.14 6.15 12.73
C SER A 120 -5.10 6.35 11.55
N PRO A 121 -5.71 7.54 11.35
CA PRO A 121 -6.60 7.75 10.19
C PRO A 121 -5.85 7.64 8.85
N ARG A 122 -4.62 8.16 8.74
CA ARG A 122 -3.82 8.04 7.51
C ARG A 122 -3.46 6.59 7.19
N LEU A 123 -3.14 5.78 8.20
CA LEU A 123 -2.92 4.33 8.06
C LEU A 123 -4.20 3.62 7.59
N SER A 124 -5.36 3.96 8.16
CA SER A 124 -6.66 3.39 7.75
C SER A 124 -7.01 3.73 6.30
N GLU A 125 -6.82 4.98 5.89
CA GLU A 125 -7.00 5.41 4.49
C GLU A 125 -6.06 4.66 3.54
N LEU A 126 -4.78 4.55 3.89
CA LEU A 126 -3.79 3.82 3.08
C LEU A 126 -4.14 2.32 2.99
N LYS A 127 -4.54 1.69 4.10
CA LYS A 127 -4.99 0.30 4.15
C LYS A 127 -6.15 0.06 3.18
N THR A 128 -7.11 0.98 3.19
CA THR A 128 -8.29 0.93 2.30
C THR A 128 -7.87 1.09 0.83
N GLY A 129 -6.97 2.03 0.53
CA GLY A 129 -6.42 2.21 -0.82
C GLY A 129 -5.68 0.97 -1.34
N ILE A 130 -4.86 0.33 -0.50
CA ILE A 130 -4.17 -0.91 -0.86
C ILE A 130 -5.16 -2.05 -1.08
N GLN A 131 -6.21 -2.17 -0.25
CA GLN A 131 -7.26 -3.16 -0.45
C GLN A 131 -7.96 -3.00 -1.81
N LEU A 132 -8.21 -1.76 -2.24
CA LEU A 132 -8.76 -1.49 -3.56
C LEU A 132 -7.81 -1.92 -4.68
N LEU A 133 -6.51 -1.64 -4.55
CA LEU A 133 -5.49 -2.09 -5.51
C LEU A 133 -5.43 -3.62 -5.61
N ILE A 134 -5.53 -4.34 -4.48
CA ILE A 134 -5.60 -5.81 -4.45
C ILE A 134 -6.81 -6.31 -5.24
N THR A 135 -7.97 -5.71 -4.98
CA THR A 135 -9.23 -6.06 -5.65
C THR A 135 -9.12 -5.83 -7.17
N VAL A 136 -8.61 -4.65 -7.58
CA VAL A 136 -8.41 -4.32 -9.00
C VAL A 136 -7.44 -5.30 -9.66
N GLU A 137 -6.29 -5.56 -9.06
CA GLU A 137 -5.28 -6.49 -9.61
C GLU A 137 -5.82 -7.92 -9.73
N THR A 138 -6.63 -8.35 -8.77
CA THR A 138 -7.30 -9.66 -8.80
C THR A 138 -8.27 -9.74 -9.98
N TYR A 139 -9.13 -8.73 -10.17
CA TYR A 139 -10.05 -8.69 -11.30
C TYR A 139 -9.33 -8.63 -12.65
N LEU A 140 -8.26 -7.84 -12.75
CA LEU A 140 -7.44 -7.77 -13.96
C LEU A 140 -6.79 -9.12 -14.28
N THR A 141 -6.30 -9.82 -13.27
CA THR A 141 -5.73 -11.17 -13.42
C THR A 141 -6.79 -12.16 -13.92
N VAL A 142 -7.97 -12.18 -13.28
CA VAL A 142 -9.08 -13.04 -13.70
C VAL A 142 -9.52 -12.72 -15.14
N ALA A 143 -9.63 -11.44 -15.50
CA ALA A 143 -10.00 -11.02 -16.85
C ALA A 143 -8.97 -11.49 -17.89
N LYS A 144 -7.67 -11.32 -17.62
CA LYS A 144 -6.58 -11.80 -18.49
C LYS A 144 -6.67 -13.32 -18.68
N CYS A 145 -6.87 -14.06 -17.60
CA CYS A 145 -7.00 -15.52 -17.62
C CYS A 145 -8.22 -16.02 -18.39
N ARG A 146 -9.34 -15.29 -18.35
CA ARG A 146 -10.52 -15.62 -19.14
C ARG A 146 -10.36 -15.32 -20.63
N LEU A 147 -9.61 -14.27 -20.97
CA LEU A 147 -9.42 -13.83 -22.35
C LEU A 147 -8.25 -14.53 -23.07
N SER A 148 -7.30 -15.08 -22.32
CA SER A 148 -6.12 -15.76 -22.87
C SER A 148 -6.00 -17.17 -22.29
N PRO A 149 -6.43 -18.21 -23.03
CA PRO A 149 -6.31 -19.61 -22.60
C PRO A 149 -4.87 -20.10 -22.39
N GLU A 150 -3.90 -19.38 -22.96
CA GLU A 150 -2.46 -19.68 -22.86
C GLU A 150 -1.77 -18.97 -21.68
N ALA A 151 -2.49 -18.11 -20.95
CA ALA A 151 -1.92 -17.42 -19.80
C ALA A 151 -1.68 -18.40 -18.64
N ASN A 152 -0.49 -18.37 -18.04
CA ASN A 152 -0.19 -19.14 -16.85
C ASN A 152 -0.88 -18.51 -15.63
N CYS A 153 -2.04 -19.05 -15.27
CA CYS A 153 -2.95 -18.49 -14.29
C CYS A 153 -2.87 -19.24 -12.95
N THR A 154 -1.77 -19.03 -12.22
CA THR A 154 -1.72 -19.33 -10.79
C THR A 154 -2.25 -18.11 -10.02
N LEU A 155 -3.46 -18.26 -9.44
CA LEU A 155 -4.03 -17.32 -8.47
C LEU A 155 -3.38 -17.49 -7.10
#